data_AF-A0ABD6YS66-F1
#
_entry.id   AF-A0ABD6YS66-F1
#
_cell.length_a   1.000
_cell.length_b   1.000
_cell.length_c   1.000
_cell.angle_alpha   90.00
_cell.angle_beta   90.00
_cell.angle_gamma   90.00
#
_symmetry.space_group_name_H-M   'P 1'
#
loop_
_entity.id
_entity.type
_entity.pdbx_description
1 polymer ?
#
loop_
_entity_poly.entity_id
_entity_poly.type
_entity_poly.pdbx_seq_one_letter_code
_entity_poly.pdbx_strand_id
1 'polypeptide(L)' 'MDNNQNKNLGTFRIKGNWAEQARGLKRKFAELKDSDLQFEEGKEDELLRKLGQKLNKNREETIDIINKALVL' A
#
# COMPACT_ATOMS: atom_id res chain seq x y z
N MET A 1 1.68 16.65 -20.24
CA MET A 1 2.50 16.78 -19.00
C MET A 1 1.49 17.03 -17.91
N ASP A 2 0.94 15.95 -17.40
CA ASP A 2 -0.22 15.94 -16.52
C ASP A 2 0.21 15.02 -15.37
N ASN A 3 0.03 15.31 -14.10
CA ASN A 3 -1.07 16.05 -13.53
C ASN A 3 -0.71 16.42 -12.08
N ASN A 4 -0.94 17.67 -11.73
CA ASN A 4 -1.04 18.24 -10.38
C ASN A 4 -1.22 17.20 -9.25
N GLN A 5 -0.14 16.81 -8.56
CA GLN A 5 -0.21 16.06 -7.30
C GLN A 5 -0.05 17.02 -6.11
N ASN A 6 -0.95 17.99 -5.97
CA ASN A 6 -1.23 18.55 -4.64
C ASN A 6 -2.05 17.51 -3.86
N LYS A 7 -1.42 16.42 -3.42
CA LYS A 7 -2.01 15.53 -2.42
C LYS A 7 -1.43 15.93 -1.09
N ASN A 8 -2.19 16.75 -0.37
CA ASN A 8 -2.09 16.87 1.08
C ASN A 8 -1.81 15.47 1.65
N LEU A 9 -0.60 15.27 2.16
CA LEU A 9 -0.12 13.98 2.66
C LEU A 9 -0.74 13.74 4.05
N GLY A 10 -2.07 13.84 4.15
CA GLY A 10 -2.82 13.45 5.33
C GLY A 10 -2.53 11.99 5.66
N THR A 11 -2.69 11.63 6.93
CA THR A 11 -2.53 10.25 7.42
C THR A 11 -3.18 9.27 6.46
N PHE A 12 -2.36 8.43 5.80
CA PHE A 12 -2.88 7.37 4.96
C PHE A 12 -3.66 6.41 5.84
N ARG A 13 -4.89 6.11 5.42
CA ARG A 13 -5.75 5.14 6.08
C ARG A 13 -6.16 4.10 5.07
N ILE A 14 -6.07 2.84 5.46
CA ILE A 14 -6.62 1.76 4.66
C ILE A 14 -8.13 1.89 4.68
N LYS A 15 -8.74 1.90 3.50
CA LYS A 15 -10.19 1.98 3.33
C LYS A 15 -10.70 0.66 2.80
N GLY A 16 -11.67 0.07 3.48
CA GLY A 16 -12.29 -1.19 3.08
C GLY A 16 -11.53 -2.42 3.55
N ASN A 17 -11.64 -3.51 2.78
CA ASN A 17 -11.14 -4.82 3.19
C ASN A 17 -9.65 -5.01 2.84
N TRP A 18 -8.77 -4.79 3.83
CA TRP A 18 -7.33 -4.99 3.67
C TRP A 18 -6.97 -6.38 3.13
N ALA A 19 -7.70 -7.43 3.53
CA ALA A 19 -7.41 -8.80 3.09
C ALA A 19 -7.50 -8.97 1.57
N GLU A 20 -8.41 -8.25 0.91
CA GLU A 20 -8.53 -8.27 -0.55
C GLU A 20 -7.42 -7.48 -1.22
N GLN A 21 -7.09 -6.29 -0.68
CA GLN A 21 -5.96 -5.49 -1.16
C GLN A 21 -4.64 -6.27 -1.03
N ALA A 22 -4.41 -6.92 0.10
CA ALA A 22 -3.25 -7.78 0.36
C ALA A 22 -3.16 -8.93 -0.66
N ARG A 23 -4.28 -9.59 -0.99
CA ARG A 23 -4.30 -10.61 -2.05
C ARG A 23 -3.92 -10.04 -3.41
N GLY A 24 -4.43 -8.86 -3.77
CA GLY A 24 -4.06 -8.15 -5.01
C GLY A 24 -2.58 -7.80 -5.06
N LEU A 25 -2.02 -7.29 -3.95
CA LEU A 25 -0.60 -7.02 -3.80
C LEU A 25 0.24 -8.28 -3.96
N LYS A 26 -0.14 -9.39 -3.32
CA LYS A 26 0.55 -10.67 -3.42
C LYS A 26 0.55 -11.23 -4.84
N ARG A 27 -0.55 -11.08 -5.59
CA ARG A 27 -0.61 -11.47 -7.01
C ARG A 27 0.33 -10.63 -7.88
N LYS A 28 0.45 -9.34 -7.57
CA LYS A 28 1.26 -8.40 -8.35
C LYS A 28 2.75 -8.46 -8.01
N PHE A 29 3.07 -8.76 -6.75
CA PHE A 29 4.44 -8.77 -6.21
C PHE A 29 4.72 -10.12 -5.55
N ALA A 30 5.36 -11.03 -6.30
CA ALA A 30 5.69 -12.37 -5.81
C ALA A 30 6.70 -12.37 -4.63
N GLU A 31 7.38 -11.26 -4.40
CA GLU A 31 8.28 -11.03 -3.26
C GLU A 31 7.56 -10.81 -1.92
N LEU A 32 6.27 -10.43 -1.96
CA LEU A 32 5.47 -10.19 -0.76
C LEU A 32 4.99 -11.52 -0.18
N LYS A 33 5.26 -11.71 1.11
CA LYS A 33 4.76 -12.86 1.88
C LYS A 33 3.55 -12.45 2.72
N ASP A 34 2.79 -13.42 3.17
CA ASP A 34 1.65 -13.18 4.06
C ASP A 34 2.05 -12.40 5.32
N SER A 35 3.25 -12.67 5.85
CA SER A 35 3.84 -11.93 6.98
C SER A 35 4.13 -10.46 6.66
N ASP A 36 4.46 -10.13 5.40
CA ASP A 36 4.68 -8.75 4.96
C ASP A 36 3.36 -7.98 4.80
N LEU A 37 2.26 -8.70 4.62
CA LEU A 37 0.91 -8.18 4.42
C LEU A 37 0.07 -8.23 5.71
N GLN A 38 0.65 -8.59 6.85
CA GLN A 38 -0.04 -8.46 8.14
C GLN A 38 -0.21 -6.98 8.48
N PHE A 39 -1.46 -6.60 8.72
CA PHE A 39 -1.86 -5.24 9.07
C PHE A 39 -2.86 -5.28 10.22
N GLU A 40 -2.72 -4.34 11.13
CA GLU A 40 -3.68 -4.06 12.19
C GLU A 40 -4.13 -2.61 12.06
N GLU A 41 -5.43 -2.36 12.24
CA GLU A 41 -5.99 -1.02 12.14
C GLU A 41 -5.29 -0.05 13.11
N GLY A 42 -4.87 1.12 12.60
CA GLY A 42 -4.07 2.10 13.33
C GLY A 42 -2.57 1.99 13.08
N LYS A 43 -2.08 0.92 12.42
CA LYS A 43 -0.67 0.71 12.06
C LYS A 43 -0.35 0.99 10.60
N GLU A 44 -1.11 1.86 9.94
CA GLU A 44 -0.93 2.15 8.51
C GLU A 44 0.46 2.67 8.16
N ASP A 45 1.06 3.48 9.04
CA ASP A 45 2.39 4.04 8.77
C ASP A 45 3.49 2.96 8.87
N GLU A 46 3.35 2.01 9.82
CA GLU A 46 4.25 0.85 9.93
C GLU A 46 4.15 -0.05 8.69
N LEU A 47 2.92 -0.32 8.25
CA LEU A 47 2.67 -1.10 7.05
C LEU A 47 3.26 -0.43 5.80
N LEU A 48 3.03 0.88 5.63
CA LEU A 48 3.57 1.65 4.52
C LEU A 48 5.10 1.60 4.50
N ARG A 49 5.74 1.77 5.66
CA ARG A 49 7.20 1.72 5.77
C ARG A 49 7.73 0.32 5.44
N LYS A 50 7.09 -0.74 5.94
CA LYS A 50 7.46 -2.13 5.66
C LYS A 50 7.33 -2.46 4.17
N LEU A 51 6.19 -2.13 3.56
CA LEU A 51 5.93 -2.39 2.14
C LEU A 51 6.82 -1.54 1.23
N GLY A 52 7.04 -0.27 1.58
CA GLY A 52 7.96 0.61 0.87
C GLY A 52 9.38 0.05 0.88
N GLN A 53 9.88 -0.41 2.02
CA GLN A 53 11.21 -1.04 2.09
C GLN A 53 11.28 -2.34 1.31
N LYS A 54 10.24 -3.17 1.38
CA LYS A 54 10.21 -4.46 0.68
C LYS A 54 10.24 -4.29 -0.83
N LEU A 55 9.34 -3.45 -1.35
CA LEU A 55 9.18 -3.18 -2.78
C LEU A 55 10.22 -2.19 -3.33
N ASN A 56 11.10 -1.66 -2.47
CA ASN A 56 12.03 -0.58 -2.77
C ASN A 56 11.33 0.65 -3.39
N LYS A 57 10.24 1.08 -2.76
CA LYS A 57 9.34 2.17 -3.19
C LYS A 57 9.24 3.26 -2.14
N ASN A 58 9.09 4.49 -2.62
CA ASN A 58 8.81 5.64 -1.76
C ASN A 58 7.37 5.60 -1.25
N ARG A 59 7.10 6.27 -0.13
CA ARG A 59 5.80 6.28 0.55
C ARG A 59 4.63 6.53 -0.41
N GLU A 60 4.77 7.50 -1.31
CA GLU A 60 3.73 7.85 -2.29
C GLU A 60 3.46 6.73 -3.29
N GLU A 61 4.50 6.09 -3.81
CA GLU A 61 4.36 4.93 -4.70
C GLU A 61 3.71 3.75 -3.96
N THR A 62 4.09 3.50 -2.70
CA THR A 62 3.47 2.45 -1.88
C THR A 62 1.98 2.70 -1.69
N ILE A 63 1.58 3.95 -1.39
CA ILE A 63 0.17 4.35 -1.26
C ILE A 63 -0.57 4.15 -2.60
N ASP A 64 0.03 4.56 -3.71
CA ASP A 64 -0.56 4.38 -5.05
C ASP A 64 -0.75 2.89 -5.39
N ILE A 65 0.25 2.06 -5.07
CA ILE A 65 0.21 0.61 -5.24
C ILE A 65 -0.94 -0.01 -4.43
N ILE A 66 -1.10 0.37 -3.15
CA ILE A 66 -2.17 -0.13 -2.28
C ILE A 66 -3.55 0.30 -2.78
N ASN A 67 -3.69 1.56 -3.23
CA ASN A 67 -4.95 2.06 -3.79
C ASN A 67 -5.33 1.34 -5.10
N LYS A 68 -4.35 1.02 -5.94
CA LYS A 68 -4.57 0.28 -7.20
C LYS A 68 -4.84 -1.21 -6.98
N ALA A 69 -4.42 -1.79 -5.85
CA ALA A 69 -4.63 -3.20 -5.54
C ALA A 69 -6.12 -3.57 -5.37
N LEU A 70 -7.00 -2.59 -5.12
CA LEU A 70 -8.45 -2.78 -5.01
C LEU A 70 -9.17 -2.87 -6.37
N VAL A 71 -8.55 -2.41 -7.47
CA VAL A 71 -9.18 -2.28 -8.80
C VAL A 71 -8.78 -3.45 -9.75
N LEU A 72 -8.39 -4.61 -9.20
CA LEU A 72 -7.98 -5.80 -9.95
C LEU A 72 -8.81 -7.03 -9.58
#